data_AF-A0A8J3CN95-F1
#
_entry.id   AF-A0A8J3CN95-F1
#
_cell.length_a   1.000
_cell.length_b   1.000
_cell.length_c   1.000
_cell.angle_alpha   90.00
_cell.angle_beta   90.00
_cell.angle_gamma   90.00
#
_symmetry.space_group_name_H-M   'P 1'
#
loop_
_entity.id
_entity.type
_entity.pdbx_description
1 polymer ?
#
loop_
_entity_poly.entity_id
_entity_poly.type
_entity_poly.pdbx_seq_one_letter_code
_entity_poly.pdbx_strand_id
1 'polypeptide(L)'
;MATNNAKAKPSGQKPTNTILGSVEAVKHSEPNVTLYGRIAGAKRGSGIFKDVKIEPGYINPNGPDLHFTIVIDDAYTGIIAIDGQPTDDRSLGNKNLKLIRTNFYRNTVPDEIKVKIPVEPPKGMSKQKFAQEIIKKAHSFSSYTLDYSLPKNVIGSVMRNGEYNSSSYISGLLKAVMGYVPQISTPGYNTPGWEMPIPSSYFKGEAIR
;
A
#
# COMPACT_ATOMS: atom_id res chain seq x y z
N MET A 1 16.35 -10.55 43.36
CA MET A 1 16.10 -10.36 41.91
C MET A 1 14.82 -9.56 41.77
N ALA A 2 14.89 -8.33 41.26
CA ALA A 2 13.74 -7.50 40.97
C ALA A 2 13.95 -6.90 39.57
N THR A 3 13.07 -7.24 38.63
CA THR A 3 13.10 -6.78 37.24
C THR A 3 12.30 -5.48 37.11
N ASN A 4 13.00 -4.39 36.81
CA ASN A 4 12.39 -3.09 36.52
C ASN A 4 11.76 -3.09 35.12
N ASN A 5 10.42 -3.15 35.08
CA ASN A 5 9.61 -2.84 33.90
C ASN A 5 9.53 -1.32 33.72
N ALA A 6 10.37 -0.75 32.87
CA ALA A 6 10.24 0.65 32.45
C ALA A 6 9.19 0.76 31.32
N LYS A 7 8.00 1.27 31.67
CA LYS A 7 6.99 1.76 30.72
C LYS A 7 7.53 3.00 30.00
N ALA A 8 7.68 2.94 28.68
CA ALA A 8 8.01 4.11 27.88
C ALA A 8 6.81 5.09 27.85
N LYS A 9 7.05 6.33 28.31
CA LYS A 9 6.13 7.47 28.24
C LYS A 9 6.20 8.11 26.84
N PRO A 10 5.11 8.66 26.29
CA PRO A 10 5.15 9.35 25.01
C PRO A 10 5.87 10.70 25.14
N SER A 11 6.94 10.88 24.37
CA SER A 11 7.67 12.15 24.25
C SER A 11 6.85 13.13 23.40
N GLY A 12 6.30 14.14 24.04
CA GLY A 12 5.58 15.26 23.42
C GLY A 12 6.51 16.31 22.82
N GLN A 13 7.41 15.94 21.90
CA GLN A 13 8.17 16.91 21.13
C GLN A 13 7.50 17.17 19.78
N LYS A 14 6.97 18.39 19.62
CA LYS A 14 6.63 18.97 18.31
C LYS A 14 7.90 18.95 17.44
N PRO A 15 7.85 18.50 16.17
CA PRO A 15 8.99 18.59 15.29
C PRO A 15 9.30 20.08 15.02
N THR A 16 10.45 20.53 15.50
CA THR A 16 10.99 21.85 15.23
C THR A 16 11.48 21.88 13.79
N ASN A 17 10.96 22.81 12.98
CA ASN A 17 11.46 23.11 11.64
C ASN A 17 12.96 23.41 11.71
N THR A 18 13.79 22.66 10.99
CA THR A 18 15.17 23.08 10.75
C THR A 18 15.60 22.65 9.35
N ILE A 19 15.84 23.68 8.53
CA ILE A 19 16.58 23.73 7.25
C ILE A 19 15.89 23.15 6.00
N LEU A 20 14.92 23.91 5.48
CA LEU A 20 14.69 23.98 4.03
C LEU A 20 15.79 24.88 3.43
N GLY A 21 16.87 24.29 2.91
CA GLY A 21 17.77 24.98 1.97
C GLY A 21 19.28 25.02 2.25
N SER A 22 19.89 24.08 3.00
CA SER A 22 21.35 24.00 3.05
C SER A 22 21.93 23.18 1.88
N VAL A 23 23.11 23.62 1.41
CA VAL A 23 23.91 23.03 0.32
C VAL A 23 24.28 21.55 0.59
N GLU A 24 24.15 21.08 1.83
CA GLU A 24 24.33 19.68 2.20
C GLU A 24 23.21 18.77 1.69
N ALA A 25 22.00 19.29 1.40
CA ALA A 25 20.93 18.52 0.77
C ALA A 25 21.29 18.00 -0.65
N VAL A 26 22.38 18.51 -1.24
CA VAL A 26 22.78 18.26 -2.64
C VAL A 26 23.65 16.98 -2.81
N LYS A 27 24.04 16.29 -1.72
CA LYS A 27 24.85 15.05 -1.79
C LYS A 27 24.12 13.77 -1.35
N HIS A 28 22.80 13.77 -1.35
CA HIS A 28 22.03 12.61 -0.88
C HIS A 28 21.31 11.94 -2.04
N SER A 29 21.27 10.60 -2.01
CA SER A 29 20.52 9.83 -3.00
C SER A 29 19.04 10.16 -2.87
N GLU A 30 18.45 10.68 -3.95
CA GLU A 30 17.02 10.94 -4.03
C GLU A 30 16.21 9.66 -3.69
N PRO A 31 15.02 9.80 -3.08
CA PRO A 31 14.20 8.64 -2.76
C PRO A 31 13.77 7.91 -4.02
N ASN A 32 13.78 6.59 -3.95
CA ASN A 32 13.29 5.72 -5.02
C ASN A 32 11.93 5.16 -4.64
N VAL A 33 10.96 5.29 -5.54
CA VAL A 33 9.62 4.72 -5.39
C VAL A 33 9.52 3.52 -6.33
N THR A 34 9.20 2.34 -5.77
CA THR A 34 9.08 1.10 -6.54
C THR A 34 7.81 0.36 -6.15
N LEU A 35 7.06 -0.17 -7.12
CA LEU A 35 5.98 -1.11 -6.90
C LEU A 35 6.56 -2.53 -6.78
N TYR A 36 6.38 -3.12 -5.61
CA TYR A 36 6.76 -4.49 -5.31
C TYR A 36 5.51 -5.37 -5.44
N GLY A 37 5.51 -6.30 -6.39
CA GLY A 37 4.42 -7.25 -6.59
C GLY A 37 4.79 -8.64 -6.08
N ARG A 38 3.89 -9.25 -5.29
CA ARG A 38 3.97 -10.63 -4.82
C ARG A 38 2.68 -11.39 -5.12
N ILE A 39 2.71 -12.72 -5.13
CA ILE A 39 1.50 -13.53 -5.34
C ILE A 39 0.50 -13.25 -4.21
N ALA A 40 -0.71 -12.84 -4.56
CA ALA A 40 -1.77 -12.58 -3.62
C ALA A 40 -2.16 -13.88 -2.88
N GLY A 41 -2.25 -13.82 -1.56
CA GLY A 41 -2.66 -14.96 -0.74
C GLY A 41 -1.60 -16.07 -0.56
N ALA A 42 -0.36 -15.89 -1.04
CA ALA A 42 0.71 -16.92 -0.96
C ALA A 42 1.00 -17.46 0.46
N LYS A 43 0.73 -16.68 1.52
CA LYS A 43 0.89 -17.10 2.93
C LYS A 43 -0.43 -17.46 3.65
N ARG A 44 -1.58 -17.54 2.97
CA ARG A 44 -2.90 -17.85 3.58
C ARG A 44 -3.06 -19.36 3.89
N GLY A 45 -2.20 -19.87 4.78
CA GLY A 45 -2.51 -20.99 5.68
C GLY A 45 -2.98 -20.52 7.06
N SER A 46 -3.16 -19.21 7.27
CA SER A 46 -3.65 -18.65 8.54
C SER A 46 -4.69 -17.54 8.33
N GLY A 47 -5.85 -17.69 8.95
CA GLY A 47 -6.95 -16.71 8.99
C GLY A 47 -8.06 -16.86 7.92
N ILE A 48 -9.33 -16.93 8.38
CA ILE A 48 -10.66 -16.93 7.70
C ILE A 48 -10.89 -17.87 6.48
N PHE A 49 -9.85 -18.24 5.74
CA PHE A 49 -9.87 -19.14 4.58
C PHE A 49 -9.09 -20.43 4.84
N LYS A 50 -8.87 -20.78 6.12
CA LYS A 50 -8.13 -22.00 6.53
C LYS A 50 -8.71 -23.29 5.94
N ASP A 51 -10.02 -23.28 5.66
CA ASP A 51 -10.75 -24.45 5.14
C ASP A 51 -10.98 -24.37 3.62
N VAL A 52 -10.47 -23.33 2.95
CA VAL A 52 -10.47 -23.27 1.49
C VAL A 52 -9.06 -23.63 1.03
N LYS A 53 -8.88 -24.81 0.43
CA LYS A 53 -7.72 -25.11 -0.42
C LYS A 53 -7.75 -24.15 -1.62
N ILE A 54 -7.35 -22.91 -1.41
CA ILE A 54 -6.97 -22.02 -2.50
C ILE A 54 -5.53 -22.44 -2.78
N GLU A 55 -5.27 -23.08 -3.91
CA GLU A 55 -3.88 -23.19 -4.37
C GLU A 55 -3.27 -21.78 -4.39
N PRO A 56 -1.99 -21.61 -4.02
CA PRO A 56 -1.40 -20.29 -3.88
C PRO A 56 -1.56 -19.48 -5.18
N GLY A 57 -2.31 -18.38 -5.10
CA GLY A 57 -2.74 -17.58 -6.24
C GLY A 57 -4.12 -18.01 -6.72
N TYR A 58 -5.10 -17.11 -6.64
CA TYR A 58 -6.42 -17.32 -7.23
C TYR A 58 -6.22 -17.76 -8.70
N ILE A 59 -6.55 -19.02 -9.01
CA ILE A 59 -6.18 -19.70 -10.26
C ILE A 59 -6.95 -19.07 -11.44
N ASN A 60 -6.36 -18.05 -12.04
CA ASN A 60 -6.75 -17.52 -13.33
C ASN A 60 -5.92 -18.23 -14.41
N PRO A 61 -6.54 -18.70 -15.52
CA PRO A 61 -5.81 -19.34 -16.63
C PRO A 61 -4.69 -18.46 -17.21
N ASN A 62 -4.72 -17.15 -16.97
CA ASN A 62 -3.74 -16.18 -17.44
C ASN A 62 -2.59 -15.90 -16.45
N GLY A 63 -2.52 -16.60 -15.32
CA GLY A 63 -1.46 -16.46 -14.31
C GLY A 63 -1.96 -16.03 -12.92
N PRO A 64 -1.12 -16.07 -11.88
CA PRO A 64 -1.53 -15.71 -10.53
C PRO A 64 -1.74 -14.18 -10.38
N ASP A 65 -2.68 -13.82 -9.50
CA ASP A 65 -2.92 -12.42 -9.13
C ASP A 65 -1.79 -11.84 -8.29
N LEU A 66 -1.38 -10.61 -8.61
CA LEU A 66 -0.42 -9.85 -7.82
C LEU A 66 -1.10 -8.96 -6.78
N HIS A 67 -0.50 -8.94 -5.61
CA HIS A 67 -0.68 -7.92 -4.61
C HIS A 67 0.50 -6.94 -4.66
N PHE A 68 0.22 -5.65 -4.78
CA PHE A 68 1.24 -4.61 -4.82
C PHE A 68 1.42 -3.89 -3.50
N THR A 69 2.68 -3.56 -3.21
CA THR A 69 3.09 -2.67 -2.14
C THR A 69 3.98 -1.58 -2.76
N ILE A 70 3.69 -0.31 -2.49
CA ILE A 70 4.61 0.78 -2.84
C ILE A 70 5.73 0.76 -1.81
N VAL A 71 6.98 0.69 -2.26
CA VAL A 71 8.18 0.79 -1.44
C VAL A 71 8.88 2.10 -1.79
N ILE A 72 9.07 2.94 -0.77
CA ILE A 72 9.86 4.17 -0.83
C ILE A 72 11.15 3.87 -0.08
N ASP A 73 12.28 3.92 -0.78
CA ASP A 73 13.61 3.79 -0.20
C ASP A 73 14.29 5.16 -0.22
N ASP A 74 14.59 5.68 0.96
CA ASP A 74 15.12 7.02 1.18
C ASP A 74 16.28 6.96 2.17
N ALA A 75 17.41 7.57 1.82
CA ALA A 75 18.63 7.48 2.62
C ALA A 75 18.51 8.08 4.02
N TYR A 76 17.51 8.95 4.27
CA TYR A 76 17.32 9.59 5.57
C TYR A 76 16.25 8.90 6.42
N THR A 77 15.15 8.52 5.80
CA THR A 77 13.97 7.97 6.49
C THR A 77 13.90 6.45 6.47
N GLY A 78 14.83 5.82 5.75
CA GLY A 78 14.88 4.38 5.55
C GLY A 78 13.80 3.93 4.57
N ILE A 79 13.37 2.68 4.73
CA ILE A 79 12.35 2.08 3.87
C ILE A 79 10.97 2.31 4.47
N ILE A 80 10.05 2.84 3.66
CA ILE A 80 8.63 2.91 3.98
C ILE A 80 7.88 2.11 2.92
N ALA A 81 7.15 1.07 3.34
CA ALA A 81 6.30 0.29 2.46
C ALA A 81 4.82 0.54 2.79
N ILE A 82 3.98 0.66 1.75
CA ILE A 82 2.58 1.05 1.84
C ILE A 82 1.73 0.10 0.99
N ASP A 83 0.71 -0.50 1.60
CA ASP A 83 -0.31 -1.26 0.89
C ASP A 83 -1.73 -0.97 1.41
N GLY A 84 -2.72 -1.45 0.66
CA GLY A 84 -4.11 -1.53 1.09
C GLY A 84 -4.45 -2.99 1.37
N GLN A 85 -4.99 -3.30 2.55
CA GLN A 85 -5.38 -4.66 2.93
C GLN A 85 -6.81 -4.67 3.48
N PRO A 86 -7.51 -5.82 3.41
CA PRO A 86 -8.72 -6.00 4.19
C PRO A 86 -8.37 -6.01 5.68
N THR A 87 -9.30 -5.53 6.49
CA THR A 87 -9.23 -5.68 7.93
C THR A 87 -9.72 -7.07 8.32
N ASP A 88 -8.87 -7.86 8.97
CA ASP A 88 -9.15 -9.18 9.53
C ASP A 88 -9.14 -9.19 11.07
N ASP A 89 -8.67 -8.11 11.69
CA ASP A 89 -8.61 -7.94 13.13
C ASP A 89 -10.01 -7.68 13.73
N ARG A 90 -10.57 -8.73 14.33
CA ARG A 90 -11.85 -8.67 15.04
C ARG A 90 -11.79 -7.83 16.32
N SER A 91 -10.61 -7.54 16.86
CA SER A 91 -10.45 -6.68 18.05
C SER A 91 -10.75 -5.20 17.76
N LEU A 92 -10.67 -4.78 16.50
CA LEU A 92 -11.08 -3.45 16.02
C LEU A 92 -12.61 -3.33 15.81
N GLY A 93 -13.37 -4.35 16.23
CA GLY A 93 -14.81 -4.45 16.11
C GLY A 93 -15.27 -5.07 14.79
N ASN A 94 -16.31 -5.90 14.84
CA ASN A 94 -16.84 -6.61 13.68
C ASN A 94 -17.31 -5.69 12.54
N LYS A 95 -17.62 -4.42 12.85
CA LYS A 95 -18.04 -3.40 11.87
C LYS A 95 -16.98 -3.06 10.83
N ASN A 96 -15.70 -3.27 11.16
CA ASN A 96 -14.58 -2.93 10.27
C ASN A 96 -14.10 -4.12 9.44
N LEU A 97 -14.63 -5.33 9.70
CA LEU A 97 -14.19 -6.54 9.00
C LEU A 97 -14.42 -6.42 7.50
N LYS A 98 -13.42 -6.86 6.74
CA LYS A 98 -13.39 -6.77 5.28
C LYS A 98 -13.37 -5.34 4.74
N LEU A 99 -13.28 -4.29 5.56
CA LEU A 99 -13.07 -2.94 5.04
C LEU A 99 -11.59 -2.70 4.73
N ILE A 100 -11.34 -1.94 3.67
CA ILE A 100 -9.99 -1.56 3.22
C ILE A 100 -9.36 -0.60 4.23
N ARG A 101 -8.11 -0.86 4.61
CA ARG A 101 -7.28 0.04 5.40
C ARG A 101 -5.89 0.20 4.78
N THR A 102 -5.28 1.35 5.03
CA THR A 102 -3.86 1.57 4.72
C THR A 102 -2.98 0.86 5.76
N ASN A 103 -1.94 0.16 5.30
CA ASN A 103 -0.83 -0.22 6.16
C ASN A 103 0.43 0.57 5.83
N PHE A 104 1.21 0.80 6.88
CA PHE A 104 2.56 1.31 6.78
C PHE A 104 3.51 0.31 7.44
N TYR A 105 4.54 -0.09 6.72
CA TYR A 105 5.65 -0.88 7.24
C TYR A 105 6.91 -0.02 7.19
N ARG A 106 7.74 -0.11 8.24
CA ARG A 106 8.99 0.64 8.34
C ARG A 106 10.16 -0.32 8.33
N ASN A 107 11.21 0.02 7.59
CA ASN A 107 12.46 -0.73 7.50
C ASN A 107 12.24 -2.21 7.13
N THR A 108 11.23 -2.48 6.30
CA THR A 108 10.88 -3.83 5.85
C THR A 108 10.27 -3.73 4.46
N VAL A 109 10.64 -4.69 3.60
CA VAL A 109 10.03 -4.90 2.29
C VAL A 109 9.20 -6.19 2.32
N PRO A 110 8.18 -6.36 1.47
CA PRO A 110 7.47 -7.62 1.40
C PRO A 110 8.40 -8.76 0.93
N ASP A 111 8.19 -9.97 1.45
CA ASP A 111 8.88 -11.18 0.99
C ASP A 111 8.34 -11.68 -0.35
N GLU A 112 9.05 -12.64 -0.95
CA GLU A 112 8.60 -13.41 -2.13
C GLU A 112 8.21 -12.55 -3.35
N ILE A 113 8.92 -11.44 -3.53
CA ILE A 113 8.71 -10.51 -4.63
C ILE A 113 8.91 -11.19 -5.98
N LYS A 114 7.92 -11.05 -6.86
CA LYS A 114 7.95 -11.55 -8.23
C LYS A 114 8.25 -10.46 -9.25
N VAL A 115 7.80 -9.23 -8.98
CA VAL A 115 8.01 -8.08 -9.86
C VAL A 115 8.43 -6.86 -9.05
N LYS A 116 9.34 -6.06 -9.62
CA LYS A 116 9.75 -4.74 -9.11
C LYS A 116 9.64 -3.76 -10.26
N ILE A 117 8.77 -2.76 -10.12
CA ILE A 117 8.50 -1.77 -11.16
C ILE A 117 8.83 -0.39 -10.61
N PRO A 118 9.89 0.27 -11.08
CA PRO A 118 10.16 1.66 -10.71
C PRO A 118 8.98 2.56 -11.08
N VAL A 119 8.63 3.48 -10.19
CA VAL A 119 7.58 4.48 -10.45
C VAL A 119 8.23 5.85 -10.44
N GLU A 120 8.29 6.46 -11.61
CA GLU A 120 8.84 7.81 -11.75
C GLU A 120 7.81 8.88 -11.40
N PRO A 121 8.25 10.02 -10.84
CA PRO A 121 7.38 11.14 -10.57
C PRO A 121 6.78 11.71 -11.88
N PRO A 122 5.59 12.33 -11.83
CA PRO A 122 5.05 13.05 -12.98
C PRO A 122 5.95 14.23 -13.36
N LYS A 123 5.91 14.65 -14.62
CA LYS A 123 6.72 15.74 -15.15
C LYS A 123 6.60 17.00 -14.27
N GLY A 124 7.75 17.53 -13.84
CA GLY A 124 7.82 18.74 -13.01
C GLY A 124 7.74 18.50 -11.50
N MET A 125 7.54 17.25 -11.04
CA MET A 125 7.62 16.88 -9.63
C MET A 125 8.97 16.23 -9.33
N SER A 126 9.65 16.67 -8.26
CA SER A 126 10.89 16.02 -7.81
C SER A 126 10.59 14.67 -7.15
N LYS A 127 11.57 13.76 -7.15
CA LYS A 127 11.45 12.47 -6.45
C LYS A 127 11.13 12.65 -4.96
N GLN A 128 11.76 13.63 -4.30
CA GLN A 128 11.48 13.96 -2.90
C GLN A 128 10.02 14.34 -2.70
N LYS A 129 9.51 15.25 -3.53
CA LYS A 129 8.12 15.71 -3.42
C LYS A 129 7.13 14.58 -3.72
N PHE A 130 7.47 13.73 -4.67
CA PHE A 130 6.66 12.57 -5.04
C PHE A 130 6.53 11.57 -3.89
N ALA A 131 7.65 11.16 -3.29
CA ALA A 131 7.65 10.29 -2.11
C ALA A 131 6.83 10.88 -0.96
N GLN A 132 7.01 12.18 -0.67
CA GLN A 132 6.26 12.87 0.38
C GLN A 132 4.75 12.91 0.11
N GLU A 133 4.32 13.20 -1.11
CA GLU A 133 2.90 13.23 -1.46
C GLU A 133 2.27 11.83 -1.44
N ILE A 134 3.00 10.77 -1.82
CA ILE A 134 2.53 9.38 -1.64
C ILE A 134 2.25 9.10 -0.16
N ILE A 135 3.21 9.37 0.72
CA ILE A 135 3.07 9.13 2.17
C ILE A 135 1.89 9.94 2.72
N LYS A 136 1.82 11.23 2.37
CA LYS A 136 0.75 12.13 2.81
C LYS A 136 -0.63 11.65 2.34
N LYS A 137 -0.77 11.26 1.07
CA LYS A 137 -2.05 10.78 0.52
C LYS A 137 -2.44 9.43 1.09
N ALA A 138 -1.49 8.53 1.33
CA ALA A 138 -1.74 7.26 2.00
C ALA A 138 -2.26 7.45 3.43
N HIS A 139 -1.70 8.42 4.18
CA HIS A 139 -2.21 8.78 5.51
C HIS A 139 -3.59 9.45 5.46
N SER A 140 -3.92 10.10 4.35
CA SER A 140 -5.20 10.77 4.12
C SER A 140 -6.29 9.82 3.59
N PHE A 141 -6.00 8.52 3.47
CA PHE A 141 -6.99 7.55 3.03
C PHE A 141 -8.05 7.33 4.12
N SER A 142 -9.32 7.44 3.76
CA SER A 142 -10.46 7.15 4.64
C SER A 142 -10.59 5.64 4.88
N SER A 143 -9.68 5.08 5.68
CA SER A 143 -9.69 3.66 6.05
C SER A 143 -11.02 3.28 6.70
N TYR A 144 -11.45 2.03 6.51
CA TYR A 144 -12.69 1.49 7.06
C TYR A 144 -13.98 2.13 6.49
N THR A 145 -13.94 2.64 5.25
CA THR A 145 -15.12 3.19 4.57
C THR A 145 -15.50 2.47 3.29
N LEU A 146 -14.61 1.62 2.75
CA LEU A 146 -14.82 0.85 1.53
C LEU A 146 -14.70 -0.63 1.81
N ASP A 147 -15.63 -1.43 1.28
CA ASP A 147 -15.55 -2.88 1.29
C ASP A 147 -14.39 -3.38 0.43
N TYR A 148 -13.65 -4.36 0.96
CA TYR A 148 -12.66 -5.13 0.21
C TYR A 148 -13.37 -6.25 -0.53
N SER A 149 -13.27 -6.22 -1.85
CA SER A 149 -13.77 -7.26 -2.74
C SER A 149 -12.64 -8.18 -3.20
N LEU A 150 -12.95 -9.47 -3.25
CA LEU A 150 -12.13 -10.40 -4.02
C LEU A 150 -12.52 -10.27 -5.50
N PRO A 151 -11.60 -10.50 -6.44
CA PRO A 151 -11.96 -10.62 -7.85
C PRO A 151 -13.12 -11.60 -8.02
N LYS A 152 -14.09 -11.22 -8.86
CA LYS A 152 -15.43 -11.83 -8.97
C LYS A 152 -15.45 -13.35 -9.07
N ASN A 153 -14.38 -13.92 -9.61
CA ASN A 153 -14.19 -15.35 -9.77
C ASN A 153 -12.74 -15.64 -9.40
N VAL A 154 -12.45 -16.84 -8.87
CA VAL A 154 -11.09 -17.40 -8.82
C VAL A 154 -10.40 -17.37 -10.20
N ILE A 155 -11.18 -17.13 -11.28
CA ILE A 155 -10.84 -17.09 -12.71
C ILE A 155 -10.89 -15.66 -13.32
N GLY A 156 -11.30 -14.63 -12.57
CA GLY A 156 -11.58 -13.29 -13.12
C GLY A 156 -10.37 -12.36 -13.10
N SER A 157 -10.07 -11.69 -14.22
CA SER A 157 -8.95 -10.72 -14.32
C SER A 157 -9.34 -9.26 -14.03
N VAL A 158 -10.62 -8.96 -13.77
CA VAL A 158 -11.15 -7.59 -13.67
C VAL A 158 -12.16 -7.45 -12.52
N MET A 159 -12.14 -6.32 -11.82
CA MET A 159 -13.12 -5.98 -10.78
C MET A 159 -14.42 -5.44 -11.38
N ARG A 160 -15.59 -5.68 -10.76
CA ARG A 160 -16.81 -4.99 -11.20
C ARG A 160 -16.71 -3.49 -10.87
N ASN A 161 -17.53 -2.69 -11.55
CA ASN A 161 -17.69 -1.29 -11.18
C ASN A 161 -18.11 -1.16 -9.71
N GLY A 162 -17.38 -0.35 -8.94
CA GLY A 162 -17.61 -0.15 -7.51
C GLY A 162 -17.02 -1.23 -6.58
N GLU A 163 -16.37 -2.27 -7.12
CA GLU A 163 -15.62 -3.23 -6.31
C GLU A 163 -14.14 -2.82 -6.24
N TYR A 164 -13.55 -2.85 -5.05
CA TYR A 164 -12.17 -2.43 -4.81
C TYR A 164 -11.36 -3.47 -4.03
N ASN A 165 -10.07 -3.57 -4.32
CA ASN A 165 -9.14 -4.45 -3.62
C ASN A 165 -7.80 -3.74 -3.35
N SER A 166 -6.76 -4.50 -2.99
CA SER A 166 -5.43 -3.96 -2.73
C SER A 166 -4.80 -3.24 -3.94
N SER A 167 -5.02 -3.75 -5.15
CA SER A 167 -4.51 -3.14 -6.38
C SER A 167 -5.26 -1.86 -6.72
N SER A 168 -6.58 -1.83 -6.51
CA SER A 168 -7.40 -0.62 -6.63
C SER A 168 -6.95 0.49 -5.66
N TYR A 169 -6.54 0.13 -4.45
CA TYR A 169 -5.98 1.07 -3.48
C TYR A 169 -4.68 1.70 -4.01
N ILE A 170 -3.75 0.87 -4.51
CA ILE A 170 -2.47 1.36 -5.02
C ILE A 170 -2.64 2.23 -6.26
N SER A 171 -3.44 1.79 -7.24
CA SER A 171 -3.71 2.59 -8.44
C SER A 171 -4.48 3.88 -8.10
N GLY A 172 -5.39 3.84 -7.13
CA GLY A 172 -6.08 5.02 -6.59
C GLY A 172 -5.14 6.02 -5.90
N LEU A 173 -4.21 5.52 -5.08
CA LEU A 173 -3.21 6.33 -4.40
C LEU A 173 -2.29 7.03 -5.41
N LEU A 174 -1.78 6.28 -6.39
CA LEU A 174 -0.95 6.84 -7.46
C LEU A 174 -1.72 7.86 -8.29
N LYS A 175 -2.98 7.58 -8.65
CA LYS A 175 -3.84 8.55 -9.34
C LYS A 175 -4.06 9.83 -8.53
N ALA A 176 -4.23 9.72 -7.21
CA ALA A 176 -4.42 10.87 -6.33
C ALA A 176 -3.16 11.76 -6.20
N VAL A 177 -1.97 11.22 -6.45
CA VAL A 177 -0.69 11.95 -6.42
C VAL A 177 -0.30 12.45 -7.82
N MET A 178 -0.41 11.59 -8.83
CA MET A 178 0.11 11.82 -10.19
C MET A 178 -0.94 12.44 -11.12
N GLY A 179 -2.23 12.34 -10.79
CA GLY A 179 -3.35 12.70 -11.66
C GLY A 179 -3.75 11.60 -12.64
N TYR A 180 -2.94 10.54 -12.78
CA TYR A 180 -3.20 9.40 -13.65
C TYR A 180 -2.74 8.08 -13.01
N VAL A 181 -3.23 6.95 -13.50
CA VAL A 181 -2.74 5.62 -13.11
C VAL A 181 -1.59 5.25 -14.06
N PRO A 182 -0.38 4.93 -13.57
CA PRO A 182 0.70 4.51 -14.45
C PRO A 182 0.36 3.16 -15.10
N GLN A 183 0.71 3.03 -16.37
CA GLN A 183 0.67 1.74 -17.06
C GLN A 183 1.75 0.85 -16.47
N ILE A 184 1.38 -0.40 -16.15
CA ILE A 184 2.31 -1.41 -15.64
C ILE A 184 2.29 -2.61 -16.58
N SER A 185 3.44 -3.25 -16.72
CA SER A 185 3.57 -4.52 -17.44
C SER A 185 4.02 -5.59 -16.45
N THR A 186 3.21 -6.64 -16.32
CA THR A 186 3.50 -7.79 -15.46
C THR A 186 3.31 -9.09 -16.24
N PRO A 187 4.21 -9.41 -17.18
CA PRO A 187 4.08 -10.62 -18.01
C PRO A 187 3.94 -11.88 -17.14
N GLY A 188 2.93 -12.71 -17.43
CA GLY A 188 2.65 -13.94 -16.69
C GLY A 188 1.89 -13.75 -15.38
N TYR A 189 1.41 -12.55 -15.08
CA TYR A 189 0.66 -12.23 -13.87
C TYR A 189 -0.57 -11.38 -14.16
N ASN A 190 -1.58 -11.48 -13.29
CA ASN A 190 -2.76 -10.64 -13.32
C ASN A 190 -2.70 -9.55 -12.24
N THR A 191 -3.34 -8.42 -12.50
CA THR A 191 -3.39 -7.27 -11.59
C THR A 191 -4.82 -6.76 -11.39
N PRO A 192 -5.77 -7.64 -10.99
CA PRO A 192 -7.18 -7.28 -10.95
C PRO A 192 -7.40 -6.07 -10.05
N GLY A 193 -8.17 -5.10 -10.52
CA GLY A 193 -8.47 -3.87 -9.79
C GLY A 193 -7.49 -2.73 -10.05
N TRP A 194 -6.37 -2.98 -10.73
CA TRP A 194 -5.48 -1.89 -11.17
C TRP A 194 -6.20 -0.90 -12.10
N GLU A 195 -7.02 -1.45 -13.00
CA GLU A 195 -7.90 -0.76 -13.95
C GLU A 195 -9.07 -0.02 -13.29
N MET A 196 -9.35 -0.33 -12.01
CA MET A 196 -10.45 0.24 -11.22
C MET A 196 -9.88 0.96 -10.00
N PRO A 197 -9.22 2.13 -10.17
CA PRO A 197 -8.61 2.85 -9.06
C PRO A 197 -9.67 3.34 -8.07
N ILE A 198 -9.37 3.25 -6.76
CA ILE A 198 -10.18 3.90 -5.74
C ILE A 198 -10.28 5.41 -6.06
N PRO A 199 -11.48 6.02 -6.01
CA PRO A 199 -11.65 7.43 -6.32
C PRO A 199 -10.79 8.34 -5.42
N SER A 200 -10.21 9.38 -6.02
CA SER A 200 -9.33 10.33 -5.29
C SER A 200 -10.03 11.03 -4.12
N SER A 201 -11.37 11.04 -4.07
CA SER A 201 -12.15 11.55 -2.93
C SER A 201 -11.85 10.82 -1.62
N TYR A 202 -11.47 9.54 -1.69
CA TYR A 202 -11.10 8.75 -0.52
C TYR A 202 -9.68 9.04 0.00
N PHE A 203 -8.86 9.81 -0.72
CA PHE A 203 -7.49 10.20 -0.34
C PHE A 203 -7.37 11.68 0.05
N LYS A 204 -8.46 12.26 0.57
CA LYS A 204 -8.54 13.70 0.92
C LYS A 204 -8.48 13.98 2.43
N GLY A 205 -8.46 12.95 3.28
CA GLY A 205 -8.25 13.12 4.73
C GLY A 205 -9.52 13.39 5.53
N GLU A 206 -10.70 13.10 5.01
CA GLU A 206 -11.95 13.26 5.74
C GLU A 206 -12.77 11.95 5.72
N ALA A 207 -12.73 11.25 6.85
CA ALA A 207 -13.87 10.65 7.55
C ALA A 207 -13.35 9.69 8.64
N ILE A 208 -12.78 10.25 9.71
CA ILE A 208 -12.97 9.64 11.03
C ILE A 208 -14.18 10.38 11.61
N ARG A 209 -15.33 9.70 11.68
CA ARG A 209 -16.44 10.05 12.57
C ARG A 209 -16.62 8.91 13.56
#